data_AF-A0A1R1DB58-F1
#
_entry.id   AF-A0A1R1DB58-F1
#
_cell.length_a   1.000
_cell.length_b   1.000
_cell.length_c   1.000
_cell.angle_alpha   90.00
_cell.angle_beta   90.00
_cell.angle_gamma   90.00
#
_symmetry.space_group_name_H-M   'P 1'
#
loop_
_entity.id
_entity.type
_entity.pdbx_description
1 polymer ?
#
loop_
_entity_poly.entity_id
_entity_poly.type
_entity_poly.pdbx_seq_one_letter_code
_entity_poly.pdbx_strand_id
1 'polypeptide(L)'
;MSGEKIVKEAKVTMSVSLIVGLVLLLVGLVFRQLDITLISNNKALIALSLLPLSLAFVSFLKLLRIKKSPQKMRSIIIKESDERLVTLNNEADAKTFKLLQGVLFLTYFGYTFIFPHEIFESAGWWILLILLLGSMILQGIYRHLLCENNSKHGMN
;
A
#
# COMPACT_ATOMS: atom_id res chain seq x y z
N MET A 1 18.51 6.77 -10.61
CA MET A 1 18.34 6.80 -9.14
C MET A 1 19.14 5.66 -8.53
N SER A 2 19.92 5.85 -7.46
CA SER A 2 20.73 4.76 -6.88
C SER A 2 19.86 3.79 -6.07
N GLY A 3 20.10 2.48 -6.19
CA GLY A 3 19.28 1.46 -5.50
C GLY A 3 19.27 1.59 -3.97
N GLU A 4 20.32 2.18 -3.40
CA GLU A 4 20.40 2.54 -1.97
C GLU A 4 19.33 3.56 -1.56
N LYS A 5 19.01 4.53 -2.44
CA LYS A 5 17.98 5.53 -2.18
C LYS A 5 16.59 4.88 -2.06
N ILE A 6 16.28 3.91 -2.92
CA ILE A 6 14.99 3.19 -2.90
C ILE A 6 14.85 2.30 -1.66
N VAL A 7 15.92 1.63 -1.25
CA VAL A 7 15.93 0.86 0.01
C VAL A 7 15.72 1.78 1.20
N LYS A 8 16.36 2.95 1.22
CA LYS A 8 16.22 3.94 2.29
C LYS A 8 14.80 4.50 2.34
N GLU A 9 14.22 4.86 1.20
CA GLU A 9 12.83 5.32 1.10
C GLU A 9 11.85 4.24 1.54
N ALA A 10 11.99 3.00 1.07
CA ALA A 10 11.13 1.89 1.50
C ALA A 10 11.21 1.64 3.01
N LYS A 11 12.41 1.75 3.61
CA LYS A 11 12.60 1.61 5.05
C LYS A 11 11.94 2.76 5.83
N VAL A 12 12.09 4.00 5.36
CA VAL A 12 11.44 5.17 5.98
C VAL A 12 9.92 5.03 5.89
N THR A 13 9.38 4.74 4.71
CA THR A 13 7.93 4.56 4.51
C THR A 13 7.40 3.44 5.40
N MET A 14 8.08 2.29 5.46
CA MET A 14 7.72 1.19 6.36
C MET A 14 7.71 1.62 7.83
N SER A 15 8.76 2.30 8.29
CA SER A 15 8.87 2.74 9.68
C SER A 15 7.80 3.76 10.05
N VAL A 16 7.57 4.77 9.21
CA VAL A 16 6.57 5.81 9.45
C VAL A 16 5.17 5.19 9.45
N SER A 17 4.83 4.38 8.46
CA SER A 17 3.50 3.77 8.38
C SER A 17 3.26 2.78 9.52
N LEU A 18 4.28 2.04 9.96
CA LEU A 18 4.16 1.15 11.11
C LEU A 18 3.89 1.93 12.40
N ILE A 19 4.64 3.01 12.65
CA ILE A 19 4.45 3.84 13.85
C ILE A 19 3.06 4.48 13.85
N VAL A 20 2.67 5.11 12.74
CA VAL A 20 1.34 5.74 12.61
C VAL A 20 0.23 4.71 12.81
N GLY A 21 0.36 3.54 12.19
CA GLY A 21 -0.60 2.45 12.35
C GLY A 21 -0.69 1.92 13.78
N LEU A 22 0.45 1.72 14.45
CA LEU A 22 0.48 1.30 15.85
C LEU A 22 -0.15 2.33 16.79
N VAL A 23 0.18 3.61 16.61
CA VAL A 23 -0.38 4.69 17.45
C VAL A 23 -1.90 4.76 17.27
N LEU A 24 -2.40 4.75 16.03
CA LEU A 24 -3.85 4.75 15.76
C LEU A 24 -4.55 3.52 16.36
N LEU A 25 -3.94 2.33 16.23
CA LEU A 25 -4.49 1.10 16.77
C LEU A 25 -4.54 1.15 18.31
N LEU A 26 -3.45 1.56 18.96
CA LEU A 26 -3.36 1.65 20.41
C LEU A 26 -4.36 2.67 20.97
N VAL A 27 -4.44 3.86 20.37
CA VAL A 27 -5.42 4.88 20.76
C VAL A 27 -6.84 4.36 20.59
N GLY A 28 -7.13 3.72 19.45
CA GLY A 28 -8.44 3.12 19.18
C GLY A 28 -8.81 2.02 20.19
N LEU A 29 -7.85 1.18 20.59
CA LEU A 29 -8.05 0.14 21.60
C LEU A 29 -8.25 0.71 23.01
N VAL A 30 -7.45 1.69 23.41
CA VAL A 30 -7.60 2.35 24.72
C VAL A 30 -8.95 3.06 24.82
N PHE A 31 -9.37 3.76 23.76
CA PHE A 31 -10.69 4.40 23.73
C PHE A 31 -11.83 3.39 23.75
N ARG A 32 -11.63 2.21 23.15
CA ARG A 32 -12.57 1.09 23.26
C ARG A 32 -12.64 0.50 24.66
N GLN A 33 -11.52 0.41 25.36
CA GLN A 33 -11.48 -0.16 26.71
C GLN A 33 -12.03 0.79 27.78
N LEU A 34 -11.86 2.09 27.60
CA LEU A 34 -12.29 3.10 28.56
C LEU A 34 -13.72 3.64 28.31
N ASP A 35 -14.44 3.09 27.32
CA ASP A 35 -15.77 3.56 26.87
C ASP A 35 -15.87 5.09 26.71
N ILE A 36 -14.75 5.73 26.34
CA ILE A 36 -14.69 7.17 26.17
C ILE A 36 -15.39 7.51 24.86
N THR A 37 -16.58 8.10 24.97
CA THR A 37 -17.44 8.49 23.83
C THR A 37 -17.00 9.78 23.11
N LEU A 38 -15.80 10.30 23.40
CA LEU A 38 -15.26 11.55 22.82
C LEU A 38 -15.30 11.57 21.29
N ILE A 39 -15.16 10.39 20.67
CA ILE A 39 -15.49 10.15 19.27
C ILE A 39 -16.52 9.02 19.29
N SER A 40 -17.74 9.29 18.83
CA SER A 40 -18.90 8.37 18.85
C SER A 40 -18.66 6.98 18.23
N ASN A 41 -17.48 6.72 17.64
CA ASN A 41 -17.09 5.41 17.14
C ASN A 41 -15.56 5.22 17.19
N ASN A 42 -15.06 4.72 18.31
CA ASN A 42 -13.71 4.16 18.47
C ASN A 42 -13.34 3.10 17.41
N LYS A 43 -14.33 2.39 16.84
CA LYS A 43 -14.17 1.45 15.72
C LYS A 43 -13.53 2.09 14.48
N ALA A 44 -13.79 3.37 14.22
CA ALA A 44 -13.24 4.08 13.06
C ALA A 44 -11.72 4.26 13.16
N LEU A 45 -11.19 4.54 14.35
CA LEU A 45 -9.74 4.66 14.58
C LEU A 45 -9.04 3.32 14.36
N ILE A 46 -9.65 2.23 14.82
CA ILE A 46 -9.14 0.87 14.61
C ILE A 46 -9.15 0.53 13.11
N ALA A 47 -10.25 0.80 12.41
CA ALA A 47 -10.35 0.60 10.96
C ALA A 47 -9.28 1.40 10.20
N LEU A 48 -9.15 2.69 10.48
CA LEU A 48 -8.17 3.57 9.84
C LEU A 48 -6.73 3.10 10.07
N SER A 49 -6.42 2.47 11.21
CA SER A 49 -5.09 1.92 11.50
C SER A 49 -4.68 0.77 10.57
N LEU A 50 -5.64 0.06 9.98
CA LEU A 50 -5.37 -1.09 9.11
C LEU A 50 -4.66 -0.68 7.82
N LEU A 51 -4.90 0.54 7.32
CA LEU A 51 -4.24 1.05 6.12
C LEU A 51 -2.73 1.26 6.28
N PRO A 52 -2.25 2.09 7.22
CA PRO A 52 -0.82 2.29 7.43
C PRO A 52 -0.11 1.01 7.89
N LEU A 53 -0.79 0.11 8.63
CA LEU A 53 -0.28 -1.22 8.95
C LEU A 53 -0.12 -2.11 7.70
N SER A 54 -1.11 -2.12 6.82
CA SER A 54 -1.05 -2.88 5.57
C SER A 54 0.02 -2.33 4.63
N LEU A 55 0.18 -1.01 4.55
CA LEU A 55 1.24 -0.35 3.80
C LEU A 55 2.63 -0.69 4.36
N ALA A 56 2.76 -0.72 5.70
CA ALA A 56 3.98 -1.16 6.37
C ALA A 56 4.31 -2.61 5.99
N PHE A 57 3.32 -3.49 6.02
CA PHE A 57 3.48 -4.90 5.67
C PHE A 57 3.91 -5.10 4.22
N VAL A 58 3.28 -4.41 3.26
CA VAL A 58 3.68 -4.47 1.84
C VAL A 58 5.11 -3.95 1.66
N SER A 59 5.49 -2.87 2.35
CA SER A 59 6.84 -2.31 2.30
C SER A 59 7.88 -3.25 2.92
N PHE A 60 7.51 -3.94 3.99
CA PHE A 60 8.32 -4.98 4.61
C PHE A 60 8.54 -6.16 3.66
N LEU A 61 7.50 -6.65 2.99
CA LEU A 61 7.62 -7.72 1.99
C LEU A 61 8.55 -7.31 0.83
N LYS A 62 8.46 -6.04 0.38
CA LYS A 62 9.39 -5.50 -0.63
C LYS A 62 10.84 -5.54 -0.13
N LEU A 63 11.10 -5.03 1.07
CA LEU A 63 12.44 -5.04 1.68
C LEU A 63 12.99 -6.46 1.86
N LEU A 64 12.15 -7.40 2.28
CA LEU A 64 12.54 -8.79 2.47
C LEU A 64 12.92 -9.45 1.14
N ARG A 65 12.19 -9.13 0.05
CA ARG A 65 12.54 -9.56 -1.30
C ARG A 65 13.86 -8.97 -1.79
N ILE A 66 14.13 -7.69 -1.51
CA ILE A 66 15.42 -7.03 -1.81
C ILE A 66 16.56 -7.74 -1.10
N LYS A 67 16.39 -8.05 0.19
CA LYS A 67 17.40 -8.77 0.99
C LYS A 67 17.67 -10.17 0.46
N LYS A 68 16.64 -10.88 -0.01
CA LYS A 68 16.74 -12.25 -0.52
C LYS A 68 17.30 -12.35 -1.94
N SER A 69 17.07 -11.35 -2.80
CA SER A 69 17.57 -11.35 -4.19
C SER A 69 17.94 -9.93 -4.68
N PRO A 70 19.09 -9.39 -4.24
CA PRO A 70 19.48 -8.01 -4.56
C PRO A 70 19.77 -7.80 -6.04
N GLN A 71 20.30 -8.80 -6.75
CA GLN A 71 20.61 -8.71 -8.18
C GLN A 71 19.36 -8.61 -9.06
N LYS A 72 18.33 -9.44 -8.80
CA LYS A 72 17.04 -9.36 -9.50
C LYS A 72 16.30 -8.06 -9.19
N MET A 73 16.44 -7.53 -7.98
CA MET A 73 15.77 -6.28 -7.64
C MET A 73 16.51 -5.05 -8.18
N ARG A 74 17.84 -5.09 -8.31
CA ARG A 74 18.62 -4.00 -8.92
C ARG A 74 18.20 -3.75 -10.36
N SER A 75 17.95 -4.79 -11.15
CA SER A 75 17.44 -4.64 -12.52
C SER A 75 16.00 -4.10 -12.55
N ILE A 76 15.13 -4.52 -11.63
CA ILE A 76 13.77 -3.98 -11.48
C ILE A 76 13.80 -2.48 -11.11
N ILE A 77 14.65 -2.11 -10.14
CA ILE A 77 14.81 -0.73 -9.65
C ILE A 77 15.35 0.20 -10.74
N ILE A 78 16.36 -0.25 -11.49
CA ILE A 78 16.93 0.51 -12.59
C ILE A 78 15.87 0.72 -13.68
N LYS A 79 15.10 -0.32 -14.03
CA LYS A 79 13.95 -0.20 -14.96
C LYS A 79 12.83 0.69 -14.43
N GLU A 80 12.56 0.70 -13.12
CA GLU A 80 11.55 1.58 -12.50
C GLU A 80 11.98 3.05 -12.45
N SER A 81 13.29 3.33 -12.36
CA SER A 81 13.82 4.69 -12.18
C SER A 81 14.25 5.35 -13.48
N ASP A 82 14.39 4.60 -14.56
CA ASP A 82 14.78 5.12 -15.86
C ASP A 82 13.53 5.60 -16.60
N GLU A 83 13.31 6.92 -16.59
CA GLU A 83 12.14 7.55 -17.17
C GLU A 83 11.94 7.16 -18.63
N ARG A 84 13.03 6.93 -19.39
CA ARG A 84 12.96 6.54 -20.81
C ARG A 84 12.34 5.17 -21.04
N LEU A 85 12.46 4.25 -20.09
CA LEU A 85 11.83 2.92 -20.13
C LEU A 85 10.40 2.93 -19.59
N VAL A 86 10.07 3.91 -18.74
CA VAL A 86 8.71 4.14 -18.22
C VAL A 86 7.82 4.83 -19.26
N THR A 87 8.36 5.76 -20.06
CA THR A 87 7.61 6.41 -21.15
C THR A 87 7.30 5.44 -22.29
N LEU A 88 8.18 4.45 -22.55
CA LEU A 88 8.00 3.50 -23.64
C LEU A 88 6.97 2.38 -23.33
N ASN A 89 6.60 2.17 -22.06
CA ASN A 89 5.86 0.97 -21.60
C ASN A 89 4.56 1.27 -20.82
N ASN A 90 3.85 2.36 -21.15
CA ASN A 90 2.56 2.81 -20.58
C ASN A 90 2.63 3.67 -19.30
N GLU A 91 2.90 4.96 -19.51
CA GLU A 91 2.64 6.03 -18.54
C GLU A 91 1.14 6.14 -18.18
N ALA A 92 0.24 5.80 -19.12
CA ALA A 92 -1.20 5.83 -18.93
C ALA A 92 -1.70 4.79 -17.91
N ASP A 93 -1.21 3.55 -17.95
CA ASP A 93 -1.66 2.49 -17.04
C ASP A 93 -1.13 2.71 -15.62
N ALA A 94 0.13 3.13 -15.48
CA ALA A 94 0.71 3.43 -14.18
C ALA A 94 -0.01 4.60 -13.48
N LYS A 95 -0.46 5.60 -14.25
CA LYS A 95 -1.25 6.72 -13.75
C LYS A 95 -2.68 6.30 -13.40
N THR A 96 -3.30 5.46 -14.22
CA THR A 96 -4.67 4.94 -13.99
C THR A 96 -4.75 4.10 -12.72
N PHE A 97 -3.78 3.20 -12.47
CA PHE A 97 -3.74 2.42 -11.24
C PHE A 97 -3.56 3.28 -9.99
N LYS A 98 -2.73 4.33 -10.06
CA LYS A 98 -2.58 5.29 -8.95
C LYS A 98 -3.87 6.07 -8.71
N LEU A 99 -4.55 6.50 -9.77
CA LEU A 99 -5.83 7.19 -9.68
C LEU A 99 -6.89 6.28 -9.04
N LEU A 100 -6.99 5.04 -9.50
CA LEU A 100 -7.92 4.04 -8.97
C LEU A 100 -7.65 3.78 -7.48
N GLN A 101 -6.39 3.62 -7.08
CA GLN A 101 -6.01 3.50 -5.67
C GLN A 101 -6.40 4.73 -4.86
N GLY A 102 -6.20 5.93 -5.40
CA GLY A 102 -6.62 7.18 -4.76
C GLY A 102 -8.13 7.24 -4.54
N VAL A 103 -8.91 6.86 -5.56
CA VAL A 103 -10.38 6.78 -5.47
C VAL A 103 -10.80 5.73 -4.43
N LEU A 104 -10.26 4.51 -4.49
CA LEU A 104 -10.57 3.45 -3.53
C LEU A 104 -10.21 3.85 -2.10
N PHE A 105 -9.07 4.53 -1.91
CA PHE A 105 -8.65 5.05 -0.62
C PHE A 105 -9.63 6.10 -0.10
N LEU A 106 -10.03 7.05 -0.94
CA LEU A 106 -10.97 8.11 -0.57
C LEU A 106 -12.36 7.54 -0.26
N THR A 107 -12.82 6.56 -1.03
CA THR A 107 -14.09 5.85 -0.79
C THR A 107 -14.04 5.07 0.52
N TYR A 108 -12.95 4.34 0.78
CA TYR A 108 -12.75 3.62 2.04
C TYR A 108 -12.75 4.58 3.24
N PHE A 109 -12.01 5.69 3.13
CA PHE A 109 -11.93 6.70 4.16
C PHE A 109 -13.29 7.35 4.40
N GLY A 110 -13.96 7.79 3.33
CA GLY A 110 -15.30 8.38 3.38
C GLY A 110 -16.33 7.44 4.00
N TYR A 111 -16.39 6.18 3.58
CA TYR A 111 -17.30 5.19 4.16
C TYR A 111 -17.02 4.98 5.65
N THR A 112 -15.75 4.86 6.04
CA THR A 112 -15.33 4.66 7.43
C THR A 112 -15.69 5.86 8.32
N PHE A 113 -15.71 7.07 7.79
CA PHE A 113 -16.13 8.27 8.54
C PHE A 113 -17.65 8.50 8.55
N ILE A 114 -18.35 8.20 7.45
CA ILE A 114 -19.80 8.46 7.31
C ILE A 114 -20.62 7.39 8.03
N PHE A 115 -20.24 6.11 7.92
CA PHE A 115 -20.96 4.99 8.54
C PHE A 115 -20.10 4.25 9.57
N PRO A 116 -19.65 4.93 10.63
CA PRO A 116 -18.67 4.36 11.54
C PRO A 116 -19.22 3.23 12.43
N HIS A 117 -20.55 3.11 12.55
CA HIS A 117 -21.22 2.02 13.24
C HIS A 117 -21.23 0.72 12.43
N GLU A 118 -21.26 0.82 11.09
CA GLU A 118 -21.26 -0.34 10.18
C GLU A 118 -19.86 -0.94 9.99
N ILE A 119 -18.83 -0.32 10.57
CA ILE A 119 -17.46 -0.81 10.49
C ILE A 119 -17.37 -2.19 11.15
N PHE A 120 -16.77 -3.14 10.42
CA PHE A 120 -16.68 -4.57 10.75
C PHE A 120 -18.00 -5.36 10.67
N GLU A 121 -19.15 -4.70 10.58
CA GLU A 121 -20.47 -5.33 10.51
C GLU A 121 -20.99 -5.43 9.06
N SER A 122 -20.71 -4.40 8.24
CA SER A 122 -21.09 -4.35 6.84
C SER A 122 -20.16 -5.19 5.96
N ALA A 123 -20.74 -6.06 5.13
CA ALA A 123 -20.03 -6.75 4.07
C ALA A 123 -19.41 -5.76 3.06
N GLY A 124 -20.06 -4.62 2.81
CA GLY A 124 -19.57 -3.57 1.91
C GLY A 124 -18.24 -2.98 2.37
N TRP A 125 -18.07 -2.78 3.68
CA TRP A 125 -16.81 -2.30 4.24
C TRP A 125 -15.66 -3.30 4.02
N TRP A 126 -15.90 -4.60 4.24
CA TRP A 126 -14.91 -5.65 3.99
C TRP A 126 -14.56 -5.77 2.51
N ILE A 127 -15.55 -5.69 1.62
CA ILE A 127 -15.35 -5.70 0.17
C ILE A 127 -14.48 -4.51 -0.25
N LEU A 128 -14.75 -3.31 0.26
CA LEU A 128 -13.95 -2.11 0.01
C LEU A 128 -12.50 -2.28 0.47
N LEU A 129 -12.29 -2.83 1.67
CA LEU A 129 -10.95 -3.09 2.20
C LEU A 129 -10.19 -4.10 1.31
N ILE A 130 -10.84 -5.19 0.93
CA ILE A 130 -10.24 -6.24 0.07
C ILE A 130 -9.91 -5.67 -1.31
N LEU A 131 -10.80 -4.87 -1.92
CA LEU A 131 -10.55 -4.20 -3.20
C LEU A 131 -9.34 -3.26 -3.12
N LEU A 132 -9.27 -2.46 -2.07
CA LEU A 132 -8.18 -1.51 -1.86
C LEU A 132 -6.84 -2.25 -1.67
N LEU A 133 -6.78 -3.25 -0.79
CA LEU A 133 -5.58 -4.07 -0.56
C LEU A 133 -5.20 -4.88 -1.79
N GLY A 134 -6.19 -5.47 -2.47
CA GLY A 134 -6.03 -6.21 -3.71
C GLY A 134 -5.42 -5.33 -4.80
N SER A 135 -5.87 -4.08 -4.94
CA SER A 135 -5.32 -3.13 -5.91
C SER A 135 -3.83 -2.80 -5.63
N MET A 136 -3.42 -2.75 -4.36
CA MET A 136 -2.01 -2.55 -3.97
C MET A 136 -1.14 -3.75 -4.34
N ILE A 137 -1.64 -4.96 -4.08
CA ILE A 137 -0.93 -6.20 -4.42
C ILE A 137 -0.85 -6.37 -5.94
N LEU A 138 -1.97 -6.17 -6.64
CA LEU A 138 -2.07 -6.35 -8.08
C LEU A 138 -1.14 -5.39 -8.83
N GLN A 139 -1.03 -4.14 -8.39
CA GLN A 139 -0.05 -3.21 -8.94
C GLN A 139 1.39 -3.71 -8.76
N GLY A 140 1.71 -4.32 -7.61
CA GLY A 140 3.02 -4.94 -7.37
C GLY A 140 3.30 -6.14 -8.27
N ILE A 141 2.30 -6.99 -8.52
CA ILE A 141 2.41 -8.18 -9.38
C ILE A 141 2.50 -7.78 -10.86
N TYR A 142 1.62 -6.89 -11.32
CA TYR A 142 1.58 -6.44 -12.71
C TYR A 142 2.92 -5.86 -13.15
N ARG A 143 3.54 -5.04 -12.29
CA ARG A 143 4.89 -4.51 -12.50
C ARG A 143 5.95 -5.60 -12.58
N HIS A 144 5.85 -6.63 -11.74
CA HIS A 144 6.79 -7.76 -11.78
C HIS A 144 6.70 -8.52 -13.11
N LEU A 145 5.48 -8.82 -13.57
CA LEU A 145 5.25 -9.55 -14.83
C LEU A 145 5.73 -8.75 -16.05
N LEU A 146 5.45 -7.45 -16.10
CA LEU A 146 5.96 -6.55 -17.15
C LEU A 146 7.49 -6.52 -17.20
N CYS A 147 8.14 -6.55 -16.03
CA CYS A 147 9.60 -6.52 -15.96
C CYS A 147 10.22 -7.84 -16.45
N GLU A 148 9.57 -8.97 -16.17
CA GLU A 148 10.00 -10.30 -16.64
C GLU A 148 9.83 -10.44 -18.16
N ASN A 149 8.68 -10.09 -18.71
CA ASN A 149 8.42 -10.19 -20.15
C ASN A 149 9.39 -9.33 -20.98
N ASN A 150 9.68 -8.11 -20.53
CA ASN A 150 10.65 -7.23 -21.20
C ASN A 150 12.11 -7.74 -21.11
N SER A 151 12.43 -8.64 -20.19
CA SER A 151 13.77 -9.28 -20.16
C SER A 151 13.90 -10.41 -21.18
N LYS A 152 12.78 -11.07 -21.52
CA LYS A 152 12.75 -12.18 -22.49
C LYS A 152 12.73 -11.70 -23.94
N HIS A 153 12.18 -10.51 -24.23
CA HIS A 153 12.14 -9.95 -25.59
C HIS A 153 13.37 -9.12 -25.99
N GLY A 154 14.21 -8.69 -25.05
CA GLY A 154 15.46 -7.95 -25.35
C GLY A 154 16.68 -8.82 -25.66
N MET A 155 16.49 -10.13 -25.86
CA MET A 155 17.55 -11.11 -26.17
C MET A 155 17.43 -11.73 -27.57
N ASN A 156 16.49 -11.25 -28.40
CA ASN A 156 16.37 -11.63 -29.81
C ASN A 156 16.68 -10.44 -30.71
#